data_AF-A0A7V1U7J1-F1
#
_entry.id   AF-A0A7V1U7J1-F1
#
_cell.length_a   1.000
_cell.length_b   1.000
_cell.length_c   1.000
_cell.angle_alpha   90.00
_cell.angle_beta   90.00
_cell.angle_gamma   90.00
#
_symmetry.space_group_name_H-M   'P 1'
#
loop_
_entity.id
_entity.type
_entity.pdbx_description
1 polymer ?
#
loop_
_entity_poly.entity_id
_entity_poly.type
_entity_poly.pdbx_seq_one_letter_code
_entity_poly.pdbx_strand_id
1 'polypeptide(L)'
;MAYLTCPWCLTPQLVADEASGYRCYTCSAEIAFVACSSCGFVQTVSKRWTRYTCGRCQAVGELPRRWGYEAGAIAAKVQGTGQSWPKL
;
A
#
# COMPACT_ATOMS: atom_id res chain seq x y z
N MET A 1 6.18 -2.51 -16.36
CA MET A 1 6.70 -2.82 -15.01
C MET A 1 6.79 -1.50 -14.26
N ALA A 2 6.38 -1.46 -13.00
CA ALA A 2 6.44 -0.27 -12.16
C ALA A 2 7.68 -0.32 -11.25
N TYR A 3 8.42 0.78 -11.21
CA TYR A 3 9.50 0.98 -10.24
C TYR A 3 8.93 1.68 -9.01
N LEU A 4 8.72 0.92 -7.94
CA LEU A 4 8.21 1.46 -6.68
C LEU A 4 9.31 1.45 -5.63
N THR A 5 9.50 2.57 -4.95
CA THR A 5 10.41 2.62 -3.81
C THR A 5 9.70 2.05 -2.58
N CYS A 6 10.32 1.07 -1.92
CA CYS A 6 9.80 0.52 -0.69
C CYS A 6 9.74 1.63 0.39
N PRO A 7 8.56 1.91 0.99
CA PRO A 7 8.40 3.01 1.93
C PRO A 7 9.19 2.84 3.24
N TRP A 8 9.64 1.62 3.57
CA TRP A 8 10.33 1.35 4.85
C TRP A 8 11.84 1.27 4.74
N CYS A 9 12.37 0.70 3.65
CA CYS A 9 13.82 0.55 3.46
C CYS A 9 14.38 1.42 2.34
N LEU A 10 13.52 2.19 1.65
CA LEU A 10 13.87 3.08 0.54
C LEU A 10 14.54 2.38 -0.66
N THR A 11 14.58 1.05 -0.68
CA THR A 11 15.09 0.29 -1.82
C THR A 11 14.08 0.31 -2.96
N PRO A 12 14.50 0.56 -4.21
CA PRO A 12 13.65 0.41 -5.39
C PRO A 12 13.25 -1.05 -5.59
N GLN A 13 12.02 -1.27 -6.03
CA GLN A 13 11.41 -2.58 -6.20
C GLN A 13 10.79 -2.64 -7.59
N LEU A 14 11.10 -3.71 -8.32
CA LEU A 14 10.49 -3.99 -9.61
C LEU A 14 9.20 -4.77 -9.37
N VAL A 15 8.06 -4.13 -9.65
CA VAL A 15 6.73 -4.69 -9.40
C VAL A 15 5.98 -4.75 -10.73
N ALA A 16 5.22 -5.82 -10.97
CA ALA A 16 4.34 -5.88 -12.14
C ALA A 16 3.26 -4.77 -12.05
N ASP A 17 2.94 -4.11 -13.16
CA ASP A 17 2.02 -2.96 -13.16
C ASP A 17 0.64 -3.31 -12.58
N GLU A 18 0.20 -4.54 -12.82
CA GLU A 18 -1.09 -5.08 -12.40
C GLU A 18 -1.07 -5.72 -11.02
N ALA A 19 0.09 -5.78 -10.35
CA ALA A 19 0.17 -6.38 -9.03
C ALA A 19 -0.63 -5.55 -8.03
N SER A 20 -1.39 -6.22 -7.17
CA SER A 20 -2.16 -5.62 -6.06
C SER A 20 -1.31 -5.35 -4.80
N GLY A 21 -0.04 -5.72 -4.85
CA GLY A 21 0.92 -5.59 -3.78
C GLY A 21 2.21 -6.33 -4.10
N TYR A 22 3.20 -6.23 -3.23
CA TYR A 22 4.45 -6.94 -3.37
C TYR A 22 5.09 -7.18 -2.01
N ARG A 23 6.03 -8.12 -1.95
CA ARG A 23 6.90 -8.30 -0.80
C ARG A 23 8.26 -7.70 -1.14
N CYS A 24 8.73 -6.75 -0.35
CA CYS A 24 10.04 -6.15 -0.55
C CYS A 24 11.14 -7.22 -0.43
N TYR A 25 12.01 -7.37 -1.43
CA TYR A 25 13.07 -8.38 -1.39
C TYR A 25 14.17 -8.05 -0.37
N THR A 26 14.30 -6.79 0.05
CA THR A 26 15.34 -6.35 1.00
C THR A 26 14.89 -6.48 2.45
N CYS A 27 13.79 -5.81 2.82
CA CYS A 27 13.31 -5.78 4.21
C CYS A 27 12.21 -6.81 4.51
N SER A 28 11.83 -7.63 3.53
CA SER A 28 10.73 -8.61 3.64
C SER A 28 9.36 -8.01 3.99
N ALA A 29 9.21 -6.68 3.93
CA ALA A 29 7.95 -6.04 4.26
C ALA A 29 6.88 -6.32 3.20
N GLU A 30 5.68 -6.66 3.67
CA GLU A 30 4.54 -7.01 2.82
C GLU A 30 3.69 -5.76 2.54
N ILE A 31 3.64 -5.38 1.26
CA ILE A 31 3.01 -4.16 0.77
C ILE A 31 1.76 -4.53 0.01
N ALA A 32 0.70 -3.78 0.26
CA ALA A 32 -0.50 -3.78 -0.57
C ALA A 32 -0.79 -2.39 -1.08
N PHE A 33 -1.54 -2.33 -2.16
CA PHE A 33 -2.02 -1.09 -2.75
C PHE A 33 -3.51 -0.95 -2.50
N VAL A 34 -3.89 0.17 -1.90
CA VAL A 34 -5.27 0.44 -1.49
C VAL A 34 -5.67 1.84 -1.91
N ALA A 35 -6.87 1.96 -2.49
CA ALA A 35 -7.50 3.23 -2.74
C ALA A 35 -8.21 3.71 -1.46
N CYS A 36 -7.97 4.95 -1.04
CA CYS A 36 -8.70 5.55 0.07
C CYS A 36 -10.18 5.71 -0.30
N SER A 37 -11.09 5.21 0.54
CA SER A 37 -12.54 5.32 0.33
C SER A 37 -13.06 6.76 0.38
N SER A 38 -12.37 7.67 1.08
CA SER A 38 -12.80 9.06 1.21
C SER A 38 -12.36 9.97 0.05
N CYS A 39 -11.17 9.75 -0.53
CA CYS A 39 -10.61 10.67 -1.53
C CYS A 39 -10.11 9.99 -2.81
N GLY A 40 -10.24 8.67 -2.92
CA GLY A 40 -9.77 7.88 -4.06
C GLY A 40 -8.25 7.77 -4.21
N PHE A 41 -7.48 8.33 -3.27
CA PHE A 41 -6.02 8.32 -3.31
C PHE A 41 -5.47 6.90 -3.18
N VAL A 42 -4.76 6.43 -4.21
CA VAL A 42 -4.15 5.10 -4.22
C VAL A 42 -2.78 5.17 -3.57
N GLN A 43 -2.59 4.39 -2.52
CA GLN A 43 -1.38 4.43 -1.70
C GLN A 43 -0.92 3.03 -1.31
N THR A 44 0.35 2.94 -0.93
CA THR A 44 0.93 1.73 -0.35
C THR A 44 0.63 1.63 1.14
N VAL A 45 0.31 0.45 1.62
CA VAL A 45 0.07 0.15 3.03
C VAL A 45 0.72 -1.18 3.40
N SER A 46 1.02 -1.39 4.68
CA SER A 46 1.46 -2.72 5.12
C SER A 46 0.29 -3.69 5.16
N LYS A 47 0.46 -4.88 4.58
CA LYS A 47 -0.51 -5.99 4.72
C LYS A 47 -0.70 -6.45 6.16
N ARG A 48 0.25 -6.13 7.05
CA ARG A 48 0.21 -6.48 8.47
C ARG A 48 -0.69 -5.54 9.28
N TRP A 49 -1.06 -4.39 8.74
CA TRP A 49 -1.93 -3.45 9.43
C TRP A 49 -3.38 -3.88 9.32
N THR A 50 -4.16 -3.58 10.36
CA THR A 50 -5.63 -3.70 10.36
C THR A 50 -6.30 -2.39 9.95
N ARG A 51 -5.65 -1.27 10.24
CA ARG A 51 -6.11 0.09 9.90
C ARG A 51 -4.93 0.92 9.40
N TYR A 52 -5.21 1.87 8.53
CA TYR A 52 -4.23 2.83 8.03
C TYR A 52 -4.80 4.23 8.06
N THR A 53 -3.91 5.21 8.10
CA THR A 53 -4.27 6.61 7.85
C THR A 53 -3.91 6.95 6.42
N CYS A 54 -4.85 7.56 5.68
CA CYS A 54 -4.56 8.02 4.33
C CYS A 54 -3.50 9.14 4.36
N GLY A 55 -2.46 9.00 3.55
CA GLY A 55 -1.38 9.99 3.44
C GLY A 55 -1.85 11.35 2.90
N ARG A 56 -3.01 11.41 2.22
CA ARG A 56 -3.56 12.64 1.63
C ARG A 56 -4.62 13.31 2.51
N CYS A 57 -5.76 12.65 2.75
CA CYS A 57 -6.89 13.26 3.46
C CYS A 57 -6.91 12.96 4.97
N GLN A 58 -5.95 12.19 5.49
CA GLN A 58 -5.85 11.82 6.91
C GLN A 58 -7.05 11.02 7.46
N ALA A 59 -7.94 10.55 6.59
CA ALA A 59 -9.01 9.64 6.97
C ALA A 59 -8.45 8.26 7.36
N VAL A 60 -9.09 7.62 8.34
CA VAL A 60 -8.77 6.26 8.77
C VAL A 60 -9.50 5.27 7.88
N GLY A 61 -8.76 4.41 7.20
CA GLY A 61 -9.29 3.31 6.42
C GLY A 61 -9.06 1.98 7.14
N GLU A 62 -10.02 1.06 7.01
CA GLU A 62 -9.87 -0.32 7.47
C GLU A 62 -9.33 -1.19 6.34
N LEU A 63 -8.42 -2.11 6.68
CA LEU A 63 -7.87 -3.08 5.74
C LEU A 63 -8.61 -4.40 5.88
N PRO A 64 -8.85 -5.10 4.77
CA PRO A 64 -9.47 -6.41 4.83
C PRO A 64 -8.54 -7.37 5.59
N ARG A 65 -9.10 -8.12 6.56
CA ARG A 65 -8.36 -9.20 7.25
C ARG A 65 -7.94 -10.31 6.31
N ARG A 66 -8.66 -10.49 5.20
CA ARG A 66 -8.38 -11.48 4.16
C ARG A 66 -8.25 -10.74 2.83
N TRP A 67 -7.03 -10.71 2.29
CA TRP A 67 -6.76 -10.15 0.97
C TRP A 67 -7.27 -11.15 -0.07
N GLY A 68 -8.43 -10.85 -0.68
CA GLY A 68 -8.98 -11.63 -1.78
C GLY A 68 -8.20 -11.42 -3.09
N TYR A 69 -8.56 -12.17 -4.13
CA TYR A 69 -7.91 -12.12 -5.44
C TYR A 69 -8.20 -10.81 -6.22
N GLU A 70 -9.28 -10.09 -5.91
CA GLU A 70 -9.80 -8.99 -6.74
C GLU A 70 -9.75 -7.59 -6.10
N ALA A 71 -9.41 -7.45 -4.82
CA ALA A 71 -9.73 -6.24 -4.05
C ALA A 71 -8.61 -5.17 -3.99
N GLY A 72 -7.61 -5.23 -4.86
CA GLY A 72 -6.44 -4.36 -4.78
C GLY A 72 -6.42 -3.25 -5.82
N ALA A 73 -6.00 -2.05 -5.43
CA ALA A 73 -5.49 -1.11 -6.42
C ALA A 73 -4.21 -1.69 -7.07
N ILE A 74 -3.84 -1.24 -8.26
CA ILE A 74 -2.69 -1.78 -8.99
C ILE A 74 -1.45 -0.89 -8.81
N ALA A 75 -0.25 -1.49 -8.94
CA ALA A 75 1.03 -0.80 -8.81
C ALA A 75 1.12 0.47 -9.66
N ALA A 76 0.62 0.43 -10.89
CA ALA A 76 0.65 1.56 -11.82
C ALA A 76 -0.15 2.80 -11.35
N LYS A 77 -1.10 2.63 -10.44
CA LYS A 77 -1.93 3.73 -9.92
C LYS A 77 -1.43 4.30 -8.60
N VAL A 78 -0.36 3.75 -8.03
CA VAL A 78 0.15 4.17 -6.72
C VAL A 78 0.70 5.59 -6.79
N GLN A 79 0.18 6.48 -5.94
CA GLN A 79 0.56 7.89 -5.88
C GLN A 79 1.34 8.26 -4.62
N GLY A 80 1.37 7.38 -3.61
CA GLY A 80 2.07 7.65 -2.36
C GLY A 80 1.96 6.53 -1.34
N THR A 81 2.20 6.86 -0.08
CA THR A 81 2.30 5.91 1.04
C THR A 81 1.30 6.29 2.13
N GLY A 82 0.61 5.28 2.66
CA GLY A 82 -0.25 5.43 3.84
C GLY A 82 0.57 5.35 5.12
N GLN A 83 0.01 5.88 6.21
CA GLN A 83 0.64 5.84 7.54
C GLN A 83 0.00 4.76 8.41
N SER A 84 0.76 4.26 9.39
CA SER A 84 0.22 3.34 10.39
C SER A 84 -0.87 4.01 11.22
N TRP A 85 -1.80 3.21 11.70
CA TRP A 85 -2.76 3.62 12.73
C TRP A 85 -2.60 2.73 13.98
N PRO A 86 -2.51 3.31 15.19
CA PRO A 86 -2.39 4.74 15.49
C PRO A 86 -1.08 5.32 14.95
N LYS A 87 -1.05 6.64 14.74
CA LYS A 87 0.19 7.34 14.39
C LYS A 87 1.13 7.22 15.58
N LEU A 88 2.31 6.64 15.34
CA LEU A 88 3.42 6.64 16.30
C LEU A 88 4.10 8.00 16.29
#